data_AF-A0A5P8VWN6-F1
#
_entry.id   AF-A0A5P8VWN6-F1
#
_cell.length_a   1.000
_cell.length_b   1.000
_cell.length_c   1.000
_cell.angle_alpha   90.00
_cell.angle_beta   90.00
_cell.angle_gamma   90.00
#
_symmetry.space_group_name_H-M   'P 1'
#
loop_
_entity.id
_entity.type
_entity.pdbx_description
1 polymer ?
#
loop_
_entity_poly.entity_id
_entity_poly.type
_entity_poly.pdbx_seq_one_letter_code
_entity_poly.pdbx_strand_id
1 'polypeptide(L)'
;MNPLDLLYGSVVIGENEVGIVIKKLNSKSHNATLSTHQLIALNGEAGCQADTLSPGLHQGYWPWIYTILKVPVIKIPAGEIGLVIANYGRSIPPGRILGKHVECDNFQNARAFLENGGEKGRQLGILTGGTYRINTKLFTVITSVNAFDHAMNPKDLRVHTIEADRIGIVTAYDGTPIKPGEIAGSPVSGHDNFQTPQKFIDGGGCRGLQEEILPSGSWNLNPWFVKVEQEGMTNIPAGTVGVIISHVGKTPENKLASEPVELGYKGVCKTPLYPGKHPINPRIMSVEIVPTHDVSLNWTNKQKPPTNYDAQLHALRLRSKDGFFFDIEVTQVISVAGQDAPKMISRVGSLGSEVLESEPTVGHTTGFINAIKFRSIKNLVTRVLESMIDNYFRNSAQDYEALDFHANRSDRQREAIDHIKSALSAYGVQAEVNTKCA
;
A
#
# COMPACT_ATOMS: atom_id res chain seq x y z
N MET A 1 -56.82 -4.13 -21.90
CA MET A 1 -57.09 -3.24 -20.75
C MET A 1 -58.48 -3.58 -20.27
N ASN A 2 -58.63 -4.09 -19.05
CA ASN A 2 -59.92 -4.61 -18.56
C ASN A 2 -60.83 -3.42 -18.16
N PRO A 3 -62.16 -3.47 -18.35
CA PRO A 3 -63.05 -2.35 -17.99
C PRO A 3 -63.00 -1.98 -16.50
N LEU A 4 -62.72 -2.98 -15.65
CA LEU A 4 -62.53 -2.84 -14.20
C LEU A 4 -61.26 -2.06 -13.83
N ASP A 5 -60.21 -2.13 -14.65
CA ASP A 5 -58.94 -1.39 -14.41
C ASP A 5 -59.16 0.12 -14.53
N LEU A 6 -60.09 0.54 -15.40
CA LEU A 6 -60.45 1.95 -15.62
C LEU A 6 -61.28 2.52 -14.47
N LEU A 7 -62.13 1.70 -13.84
CA LEU A 7 -63.09 2.11 -12.82
C LEU A 7 -62.42 2.26 -11.44
N TYR A 8 -61.57 1.30 -11.07
CA TYR A 8 -60.87 1.27 -9.77
C TYR A 8 -59.42 1.78 -9.81
N GLY A 9 -58.88 2.06 -11.00
CA GLY A 9 -57.48 2.45 -11.16
C GLY A 9 -56.53 1.34 -10.73
N SER A 10 -56.87 0.09 -11.07
CA SER A 10 -56.12 -1.10 -10.66
C SER A 10 -54.87 -1.30 -11.52
N VAL A 11 -53.73 -1.51 -10.88
CA VAL A 11 -52.45 -1.82 -11.54
C VAL A 11 -51.80 -3.01 -10.84
N VAL A 12 -51.45 -4.03 -11.61
CA VAL A 12 -50.69 -5.19 -11.13
C VAL A 12 -49.22 -5.03 -11.49
N ILE A 13 -48.34 -5.14 -10.51
CA ILE A 13 -46.88 -5.18 -10.71
C ILE A 13 -46.41 -6.63 -10.58
N GLY A 14 -45.68 -7.13 -11.57
CA GLY A 14 -45.13 -8.47 -11.55
C GLY A 14 -44.04 -8.66 -10.49
N GLU A 15 -43.74 -9.92 -10.13
CA GLU A 15 -42.76 -10.25 -9.10
C GLU A 15 -41.34 -9.75 -9.41
N ASN A 16 -40.96 -9.76 -10.69
CA ASN A 16 -39.67 -9.29 -11.20
C ASN A 16 -39.73 -7.86 -11.75
N GLU A 17 -40.73 -7.08 -11.35
CA GLU A 17 -40.91 -5.69 -11.75
C GLU A 17 -40.94 -4.76 -10.54
N VAL A 18 -40.66 -3.49 -10.79
CA VAL A 18 -40.95 -2.37 -9.90
C VAL A 18 -41.76 -1.34 -10.67
N GLY A 19 -42.84 -0.85 -10.07
CA GLY A 19 -43.68 0.18 -10.69
C GLY A 19 -43.21 1.57 -10.33
N ILE A 20 -42.69 2.33 -11.29
CA ILE A 20 -42.36 3.75 -11.11
C ILE A 20 -43.61 4.57 -11.42
N VAL A 21 -44.05 5.36 -10.44
CA VAL A 21 -45.27 6.17 -10.54
C VAL A 21 -44.93 7.54 -11.13
N ILE A 22 -45.62 7.93 -12.20
CA ILE A 22 -45.57 9.28 -12.76
C ILE A 22 -46.97 9.89 -12.65
N LYS A 23 -47.10 11.03 -11.99
CA LYS A 23 -48.36 11.76 -11.84
C LYS A 23 -48.48 12.84 -12.92
N LYS A 24 -49.50 12.76 -13.75
CA LYS A 24 -49.77 13.67 -14.89
C LYS A 24 -50.49 14.96 -14.47
N LEU A 25 -51.44 14.85 -13.55
CA LEU A 25 -52.37 15.93 -13.21
C LEU A 25 -52.34 16.25 -11.71
N ASN A 26 -52.38 17.54 -11.40
CA ASN A 26 -52.50 18.03 -10.03
C ASN A 26 -53.97 18.06 -9.62
N SER A 27 -54.38 17.14 -8.72
CA SER A 27 -55.76 17.12 -8.21
C SER A 27 -55.98 18.06 -7.00
N LYS A 28 -54.94 18.73 -6.48
CA LYS A 28 -55.05 19.68 -5.36
C LYS A 28 -54.11 20.87 -5.55
N SER A 29 -54.69 22.07 -5.58
CA SER A 29 -54.08 23.37 -5.91
C SER A 29 -52.96 23.88 -4.97
N HIS A 30 -52.53 23.11 -3.96
CA HIS A 30 -51.59 23.59 -2.94
C HIS A 30 -50.19 22.98 -2.99
N ASN A 31 -49.95 21.92 -3.78
CA ASN A 31 -48.61 21.35 -3.97
C ASN A 31 -48.15 21.63 -5.40
N ALA A 32 -47.20 22.56 -5.50
CA ALA A 32 -46.71 23.16 -6.73
C ALA A 32 -46.26 22.12 -7.78
N THR A 33 -46.41 22.48 -9.04
CA THR A 33 -45.63 21.88 -10.14
C THR A 33 -44.17 21.84 -9.75
N LEU A 34 -43.47 20.73 -10.04
CA LEU A 34 -42.04 20.61 -9.76
C LEU A 34 -41.28 21.86 -10.21
N SER A 35 -40.39 22.37 -9.37
CA SER A 35 -39.48 23.44 -9.80
C SER A 35 -38.70 22.99 -11.04
N THR A 36 -38.32 23.90 -11.94
CA THR A 36 -37.69 23.59 -13.24
C THR A 36 -36.46 22.67 -13.15
N HIS A 37 -35.85 22.54 -11.96
CA HIS A 37 -34.69 21.70 -11.70
C HIS A 37 -34.97 20.43 -10.88
N GLN A 38 -36.20 20.20 -10.41
CA GLN A 38 -36.57 19.04 -9.59
C GLN A 38 -37.13 17.91 -10.46
N LEU A 39 -36.43 16.77 -10.48
CA LEU A 39 -36.80 15.61 -11.32
C LEU A 39 -37.72 14.62 -10.61
N ILE A 40 -37.72 14.60 -9.27
CA ILE A 40 -38.46 13.65 -8.44
C ILE A 40 -39.37 14.40 -7.45
N ALA A 41 -40.63 13.99 -7.42
CA ALA A 41 -41.66 14.50 -6.52
C ALA A 41 -41.66 13.73 -5.19
N LEU A 42 -41.59 14.49 -4.08
CA LEU A 42 -41.64 13.94 -2.71
C LEU A 42 -43.03 14.10 -2.09
N ASN A 43 -43.76 15.17 -2.40
CA ASN A 43 -45.00 15.53 -1.69
C ASN A 43 -46.25 15.38 -2.57
N GLY A 44 -46.25 14.41 -3.49
CA GLY A 44 -47.38 14.16 -4.39
C GLY A 44 -47.54 15.21 -5.49
N GLU A 45 -46.49 15.97 -5.77
CA GLU A 45 -46.40 16.94 -6.88
C GLU A 45 -46.56 16.22 -8.23
N ALA A 46 -46.97 16.94 -9.29
CA ALA A 46 -46.98 16.38 -10.65
C ALA A 46 -45.55 16.02 -11.10
N GLY A 47 -45.35 14.83 -11.64
CA GLY A 47 -44.04 14.32 -12.08
C GLY A 47 -43.73 12.90 -11.57
N CYS A 48 -42.48 12.48 -11.74
CA CYS A 48 -42.00 11.18 -11.28
C CYS A 48 -41.96 11.14 -9.75
N GLN A 49 -42.70 10.23 -9.13
CA GLN A 49 -42.72 10.10 -7.67
C GLN A 49 -41.46 9.40 -7.16
N ALA A 50 -41.08 9.69 -5.92
CA ALA A 50 -40.00 8.99 -5.23
C ALA A 50 -40.39 7.53 -4.93
N ASP A 51 -41.58 7.34 -4.36
CA ASP A 51 -42.06 6.01 -3.95
C ASP A 51 -42.38 5.13 -5.16
N THR A 52 -41.97 3.86 -5.08
CA THR A 52 -42.23 2.85 -6.09
C THR A 52 -43.32 1.88 -5.62
N LEU A 53 -43.93 1.19 -6.57
CA LEU A 53 -44.88 0.12 -6.31
C LEU A 53 -44.16 -1.23 -6.23
N SER A 54 -44.36 -1.92 -5.11
CA SER A 54 -43.95 -3.30 -4.90
C SER A 54 -44.77 -4.27 -5.76
N PRO A 55 -44.35 -5.54 -5.92
CA PRO A 55 -45.15 -6.56 -6.57
C PRO A 55 -46.53 -6.72 -5.92
N GLY A 56 -47.55 -6.97 -6.74
CA GLY A 56 -48.93 -7.15 -6.28
C GLY A 56 -49.94 -6.22 -6.94
N LEU A 57 -51.19 -6.30 -6.47
CA LEU A 57 -52.29 -5.47 -6.93
C LEU A 57 -52.32 -4.16 -6.14
N HIS A 58 -52.24 -3.04 -6.86
CA HIS A 58 -52.39 -1.70 -6.33
C HIS A 58 -53.64 -1.05 -6.91
N GLN A 59 -54.39 -0.31 -6.08
CA GLN A 59 -55.62 0.38 -6.47
C GLN A 59 -55.45 1.91 -6.35
N GLY A 60 -56.29 2.69 -7.03
CA GLY A 60 -56.24 4.15 -6.97
C GLY A 60 -55.27 4.83 -7.95
N TYR A 61 -54.71 4.08 -8.91
CA TYR A 61 -53.82 4.59 -9.96
C TYR A 61 -54.55 4.74 -11.30
N TRP A 62 -55.51 5.66 -11.36
CA TRP A 62 -56.31 5.89 -12.58
C TRP A 62 -55.45 6.37 -13.76
N PRO A 63 -55.59 5.79 -14.98
CA PRO A 63 -54.74 6.08 -16.13
C PRO A 63 -54.71 7.55 -16.61
N TRP A 64 -55.75 8.32 -16.32
CA TRP A 64 -55.81 9.75 -16.64
C TRP A 64 -55.04 10.63 -15.64
N ILE A 65 -54.79 10.16 -14.41
CA ILE A 65 -54.01 10.87 -13.39
C ILE A 65 -52.57 10.33 -13.35
N TYR A 66 -52.37 9.03 -13.54
CA TYR A 66 -51.08 8.37 -13.35
C TYR A 66 -50.62 7.61 -14.61
N THR A 67 -49.32 7.58 -14.84
CA THR A 67 -48.64 6.59 -15.68
C THR A 67 -47.78 5.72 -14.77
N ILE A 68 -47.97 4.41 -14.83
CA ILE A 68 -47.10 3.46 -14.14
C ILE A 68 -46.13 2.85 -15.15
N LEU A 69 -44.85 3.15 -14.98
CA LEU A 69 -43.78 2.50 -15.74
C LEU A 69 -43.34 1.25 -15.01
N LYS A 70 -43.62 0.08 -15.58
CA LYS A 70 -43.10 -1.18 -15.06
C LYS A 70 -41.70 -1.38 -15.61
N VAL A 71 -40.72 -1.41 -14.72
CA VAL A 71 -39.32 -1.64 -15.10
C VAL A 71 -38.84 -2.92 -14.42
N PRO A 72 -37.96 -3.70 -15.06
CA PRO A 72 -37.43 -4.92 -14.46
C PRO A 72 -36.63 -4.60 -13.19
N VAL A 73 -36.62 -5.53 -12.23
CA VAL A 73 -35.73 -5.45 -11.08
C VAL A 73 -34.27 -5.49 -11.51
N ILE A 74 -33.40 -4.78 -10.78
CA ILE A 74 -31.96 -4.81 -11.02
C ILE A 74 -31.41 -6.07 -10.37
N LYS A 75 -30.74 -6.92 -11.16
CA LYS A 75 -30.07 -8.13 -10.66
C LYS A 75 -28.58 -7.95 -10.75
N ILE A 76 -27.90 -8.13 -9.63
CA ILE A 76 -26.44 -8.13 -9.54
C ILE A 76 -26.02 -9.57 -9.28
N PRO A 77 -25.29 -10.21 -10.21
CA PRO A 77 -24.79 -11.55 -10.02
C PRO A 77 -23.95 -11.70 -8.75
N ALA A 78 -23.92 -12.91 -8.19
CA ALA A 78 -23.00 -13.21 -7.09
C ALA A 78 -21.54 -13.04 -7.56
N GLY A 79 -20.69 -12.44 -6.71
CA GLY A 79 -19.31 -12.13 -7.06
C GLY A 79 -19.13 -10.86 -7.91
N GLU A 80 -20.19 -10.07 -8.07
CA GLU A 80 -20.15 -8.76 -8.72
C GLU A 80 -20.72 -7.67 -7.78
N ILE A 81 -20.43 -6.42 -8.14
CA ILE A 81 -20.96 -5.22 -7.50
C ILE A 81 -21.69 -4.37 -8.55
N GLY A 82 -22.67 -3.60 -8.09
CA GLY A 82 -23.35 -2.57 -8.89
C GLY A 82 -22.94 -1.18 -8.44
N LEU A 83 -22.70 -0.29 -9.39
CA LEU A 83 -22.44 1.12 -9.10
C LEU A 83 -23.68 1.96 -9.33
N VAL A 84 -23.85 3.00 -8.53
CA VAL A 84 -25.04 3.85 -8.58
C VAL A 84 -24.64 5.28 -8.95
N ILE A 85 -25.36 5.84 -9.91
CA ILE A 85 -25.35 7.27 -10.22
C ILE A 85 -26.72 7.83 -9.85
N ALA A 86 -26.76 8.80 -8.94
CA ALA A 86 -27.97 9.53 -8.62
C ALA A 86 -28.19 10.65 -9.65
N ASN A 87 -29.28 10.59 -10.40
CA ASN A 87 -29.64 11.59 -11.41
C ASN A 87 -30.14 12.90 -10.75
N TYR A 88 -30.58 12.83 -9.50
CA TYR A 88 -31.10 13.96 -8.73
C TYR A 88 -30.73 13.86 -7.25
N GLY A 89 -30.69 15.00 -6.57
CA GLY A 89 -30.25 15.14 -5.18
C GLY A 89 -29.53 16.46 -4.95
N ARG A 90 -28.97 16.63 -3.75
CA ARG A 90 -28.12 17.79 -3.41
C ARG A 90 -26.85 17.81 -4.27
N SER A 91 -26.26 18.96 -4.49
CA SER A 91 -24.96 19.03 -5.18
C SER A 91 -23.86 18.47 -4.29
N ILE A 92 -22.93 17.71 -4.88
CA ILE A 92 -21.70 17.29 -4.19
C ILE A 92 -20.90 18.58 -3.87
N PRO A 93 -20.51 18.81 -2.61
CA PRO A 93 -19.68 19.95 -2.22
C PRO A 93 -18.35 19.97 -2.98
N PRO A 94 -17.78 21.16 -3.23
CA PRO A 94 -16.45 21.26 -3.84
C PRO A 94 -15.41 20.56 -2.96
N GLY A 95 -14.51 19.81 -3.61
CA GLY A 95 -13.45 19.04 -2.93
C GLY A 95 -13.72 17.54 -2.80
N ARG A 96 -14.97 17.09 -2.97
CA ARG A 96 -15.31 15.66 -3.13
C ARG A 96 -15.69 15.35 -4.57
N ILE A 97 -15.48 14.11 -4.99
CA ILE A 97 -15.80 13.64 -6.34
C ILE A 97 -16.99 12.68 -6.36
N LEU A 98 -17.30 12.02 -5.24
CA LEU A 98 -18.41 11.09 -5.09
C LEU A 98 -19.45 11.62 -4.11
N GLY A 99 -20.71 11.28 -4.39
CA GLY A 99 -21.85 11.53 -3.52
C GLY A 99 -21.76 10.69 -2.25
N LYS A 100 -21.99 11.33 -1.11
CA LYS A 100 -21.92 10.67 0.20
C LYS A 100 -22.88 9.48 0.32
N HIS A 101 -22.54 8.53 1.18
CA HIS A 101 -23.47 7.46 1.56
C HIS A 101 -24.58 8.02 2.45
N VAL A 102 -25.81 7.58 2.22
CA VAL A 102 -26.97 7.86 3.07
C VAL A 102 -27.79 6.59 3.26
N GLU A 103 -28.34 6.40 4.46
CA GLU A 103 -29.22 5.27 4.74
C GLU A 103 -30.51 5.41 3.92
N CYS A 104 -30.71 4.48 2.97
CA CYS A 104 -31.84 4.48 2.04
C CYS A 104 -32.19 3.08 1.52
N ASP A 105 -31.91 2.04 2.33
CA ASP A 105 -32.13 0.64 1.96
C ASP A 105 -31.51 0.28 0.61
N ASN A 106 -30.20 0.51 0.48
CA ASN A 106 -29.43 0.23 -0.74
C ASN A 106 -30.07 0.85 -2.00
N PHE A 107 -30.42 2.13 -1.93
CA PHE A 107 -31.04 2.90 -3.01
C PHE A 107 -32.44 2.41 -3.45
N GLN A 108 -33.06 1.46 -2.73
CA GLN A 108 -34.44 1.04 -2.99
C GLN A 108 -35.44 2.07 -2.46
N ASN A 109 -35.11 2.79 -1.38
CA ASN A 109 -35.93 3.87 -0.84
C ASN A 109 -35.45 5.24 -1.33
N ALA A 110 -35.95 5.65 -2.50
CA ALA A 110 -35.66 6.94 -3.12
C ALA A 110 -36.06 8.15 -2.27
N ARG A 111 -37.16 8.04 -1.51
CA ARG A 111 -37.62 9.10 -0.61
C ARG A 111 -36.62 9.32 0.52
N ALA A 112 -36.24 8.24 1.21
CA ALA A 112 -35.25 8.29 2.29
C ALA A 112 -33.91 8.84 1.78
N PHE A 113 -33.47 8.46 0.57
CA PHE A 113 -32.26 9.03 -0.02
C PHE A 113 -32.32 10.55 -0.13
N LEU A 114 -33.41 11.11 -0.66
CA LEU A 114 -33.55 12.56 -0.84
C LEU A 114 -33.74 13.29 0.50
N GLU A 115 -34.55 12.75 1.40
CA GLU A 115 -34.83 13.32 2.74
C GLU A 115 -33.57 13.33 3.63
N ASN A 116 -32.75 12.27 3.57
CA ASN A 116 -31.46 12.18 4.27
C ASN A 116 -30.33 12.99 3.59
N GLY A 117 -30.67 13.76 2.56
CA GLY A 117 -29.76 14.68 1.88
C GLY A 117 -28.76 13.99 0.96
N GLY A 118 -29.20 12.92 0.27
CA GLY A 118 -28.45 12.27 -0.80
C GLY A 118 -28.04 13.25 -1.91
N GLU A 119 -26.91 12.95 -2.54
CA GLU A 119 -26.24 13.86 -3.45
C GLU A 119 -26.28 13.33 -4.90
N LYS A 120 -26.46 14.22 -5.88
CA LYS A 120 -26.48 13.86 -7.31
C LYS A 120 -25.08 13.50 -7.81
N GLY A 121 -24.96 12.56 -8.74
CA GLY A 121 -23.71 12.12 -9.35
C GLY A 121 -23.35 10.67 -8.98
N ARG A 122 -22.10 10.29 -9.21
CA ARG A 122 -21.55 8.98 -8.84
C ARG A 122 -21.56 8.81 -7.33
N GLN A 123 -22.04 7.69 -6.81
CA GLN A 123 -22.17 7.46 -5.36
C GLN A 123 -20.96 6.70 -4.80
N LEU A 124 -20.65 6.94 -3.51
CA LEU A 124 -19.71 6.11 -2.74
C LEU A 124 -20.27 4.71 -2.49
N GLY A 125 -21.58 4.62 -2.20
CA GLY A 125 -22.28 3.37 -1.95
C GLY A 125 -22.31 2.49 -3.20
N ILE A 126 -22.14 1.19 -2.98
CA ILE A 126 -22.24 0.15 -4.00
C ILE A 126 -23.37 -0.80 -3.64
N LEU A 127 -23.85 -1.54 -4.63
CA LEU A 127 -24.77 -2.65 -4.45
C LEU A 127 -23.98 -3.96 -4.54
N THR A 128 -24.27 -4.93 -3.68
CA THR A 128 -23.64 -6.26 -3.71
C THR A 128 -24.52 -7.25 -4.47
N GLY A 129 -24.10 -8.51 -4.57
CA GLY A 129 -24.91 -9.55 -5.22
C GLY A 129 -26.31 -9.66 -4.62
N GLY A 130 -27.34 -9.54 -5.47
CA GLY A 130 -28.72 -9.44 -5.00
C GLY A 130 -29.71 -8.99 -6.08
N THR A 131 -30.97 -8.86 -5.68
CA THR A 131 -32.05 -8.33 -6.52
C THR A 131 -32.64 -7.08 -5.86
N TYR A 132 -32.62 -5.96 -6.58
CA TYR A 132 -32.97 -4.65 -6.05
C TYR A 132 -34.12 -4.03 -6.83
N ARG A 133 -35.07 -3.43 -6.09
CA ARG A 133 -36.21 -2.69 -6.65
C ARG A 133 -35.92 -1.20 -6.60
N ILE A 134 -35.23 -0.70 -7.61
CA ILE A 134 -34.71 0.67 -7.64
C ILE A 134 -35.55 1.55 -8.54
N ASN A 135 -35.80 2.79 -8.10
CA ASN A 135 -36.41 3.82 -8.94
C ASN A 135 -35.41 4.28 -10.01
N THR A 136 -35.47 3.68 -11.20
CA THR A 136 -34.52 3.94 -12.30
C THR A 136 -34.61 5.34 -12.91
N LYS A 137 -35.61 6.15 -12.51
CA LYS A 137 -35.65 7.57 -12.86
C LYS A 137 -34.74 8.40 -11.95
N LEU A 138 -34.66 8.05 -10.66
CA LEU A 138 -33.75 8.70 -9.72
C LEU A 138 -32.33 8.13 -9.83
N PHE A 139 -32.18 6.83 -10.00
CA PHE A 139 -30.88 6.17 -9.97
C PHE A 139 -30.59 5.43 -11.28
N THR A 140 -29.41 5.66 -11.83
CA THR A 140 -28.84 4.83 -12.90
C THR A 140 -27.93 3.80 -12.25
N VAL A 141 -28.22 2.51 -12.45
CA VAL A 141 -27.40 1.41 -11.90
C VAL A 141 -26.57 0.80 -13.01
N ILE A 142 -25.26 0.75 -12.78
CA ILE A 142 -24.28 0.14 -13.67
C ILE A 142 -23.95 -1.25 -13.13
N THR A 143 -24.10 -2.24 -14.00
CA THR A 143 -23.87 -3.66 -13.78
C THR A 143 -22.92 -4.18 -14.87
N SER A 144 -22.43 -5.41 -14.73
CA SER A 144 -21.59 -6.04 -15.76
C SER A 144 -22.24 -6.08 -17.15
N VAL A 145 -23.58 -6.10 -17.21
CA VAL A 145 -24.35 -6.16 -18.46
C VAL A 145 -24.33 -4.86 -19.25
N ASN A 146 -24.40 -3.70 -18.57
CA ASN A 146 -24.47 -2.37 -19.20
C ASN A 146 -23.22 -1.50 -18.94
N ALA A 147 -22.13 -2.08 -18.42
CA ALA A 147 -20.91 -1.33 -18.06
C ALA A 147 -20.32 -0.55 -19.25
N PHE A 148 -20.33 -1.14 -20.45
CA PHE A 148 -19.78 -0.50 -21.65
C PHE A 148 -20.53 0.79 -22.05
N ASP A 149 -21.85 0.82 -21.86
CA ASP A 149 -22.68 2.01 -22.14
C ASP A 149 -22.31 3.19 -21.22
N HIS A 150 -21.66 2.90 -20.10
CA HIS A 150 -21.20 3.87 -19.12
C HIS A 150 -19.68 4.02 -19.07
N ALA A 151 -18.98 3.63 -20.15
CA ALA A 151 -17.52 3.72 -20.29
C ALA A 151 -16.75 2.98 -19.17
N MET A 152 -17.26 1.83 -18.74
CA MET A 152 -16.61 0.95 -17.76
C MET A 152 -16.39 -0.45 -18.33
N ASN A 153 -15.37 -1.15 -17.84
CA ASN A 153 -15.17 -2.55 -18.17
C ASN A 153 -15.98 -3.43 -17.21
N PRO A 154 -16.75 -4.44 -17.68
CA PRO A 154 -17.42 -5.39 -16.79
C PRO A 154 -16.50 -6.05 -15.76
N LYS A 155 -15.20 -6.19 -16.06
CA LYS A 155 -14.20 -6.72 -15.12
C LYS A 155 -14.00 -5.82 -13.90
N ASP A 156 -14.19 -4.51 -14.03
CA ASP A 156 -14.05 -3.54 -12.94
C ASP A 156 -15.19 -3.65 -11.91
N LEU A 157 -16.28 -4.35 -12.26
CA LEU A 157 -17.45 -4.58 -11.42
C LEU A 157 -17.44 -5.96 -10.74
N ARG A 158 -16.37 -6.73 -10.89
CA ARG A 158 -16.20 -7.99 -10.16
C ARG A 158 -15.64 -7.72 -8.78
N VAL A 159 -15.99 -8.56 -7.81
CA VAL A 159 -15.38 -8.54 -6.48
C VAL A 159 -13.87 -8.68 -6.63
N HIS A 160 -13.13 -7.72 -6.09
CA HIS A 160 -11.69 -7.65 -6.27
C HIS A 160 -11.03 -8.74 -5.43
N THR A 161 -10.25 -9.63 -6.06
CA THR A 161 -9.60 -10.74 -5.37
C THR A 161 -8.09 -10.54 -5.38
N ILE A 162 -7.50 -10.44 -4.19
CA ILE A 162 -6.06 -10.45 -3.97
C ILE A 162 -5.64 -11.91 -3.82
N GLU A 163 -4.76 -12.38 -4.72
CA GLU A 163 -4.29 -13.76 -4.73
C GLU A 163 -3.52 -14.11 -3.44
N ALA A 164 -3.41 -15.41 -3.16
CA ALA A 164 -2.49 -15.88 -2.11
C ALA A 164 -1.06 -15.41 -2.40
N ASP A 165 -0.28 -15.15 -1.35
CA ASP A 165 1.09 -14.61 -1.41
C ASP A 165 1.23 -13.22 -2.07
N ARG A 166 0.12 -12.51 -2.28
CA ARG A 166 0.12 -11.13 -2.76
C ARG A 166 -0.51 -10.17 -1.75
N ILE A 167 -0.23 -8.90 -1.97
CA ILE A 167 -0.84 -7.77 -1.27
C ILE A 167 -1.45 -6.81 -2.30
N GLY A 168 -2.50 -6.11 -1.92
CA GLY A 168 -3.05 -5.01 -2.71
C GLY A 168 -2.48 -3.67 -2.26
N ILE A 169 -1.84 -2.95 -3.17
CA ILE A 169 -1.43 -1.56 -2.99
C ILE A 169 -2.60 -0.67 -3.38
N VAL A 170 -3.09 0.12 -2.42
CA VAL A 170 -4.32 0.89 -2.58
C VAL A 170 -4.00 2.34 -2.93
N THR A 171 -4.70 2.88 -3.93
CA THR A 171 -4.75 4.31 -4.25
C THR A 171 -6.20 4.78 -4.12
N ALA A 172 -6.47 5.72 -3.21
CA ALA A 172 -7.78 6.34 -3.04
C ALA A 172 -7.91 7.57 -3.95
N TYR A 173 -9.08 7.77 -4.55
CA TYR A 173 -9.37 8.88 -5.46
C TYR A 173 -10.13 10.03 -4.80
N ASP A 174 -10.81 9.77 -3.68
CA ASP A 174 -11.54 10.75 -2.90
C ASP A 174 -11.04 10.79 -1.45
N GLY A 175 -11.29 11.90 -0.76
CA GLY A 175 -10.75 12.20 0.56
C GLY A 175 -9.93 13.49 0.59
N THR A 176 -9.34 13.77 1.75
CA THR A 176 -8.54 14.99 1.94
C THR A 176 -7.23 14.92 1.11
N PRO A 177 -6.67 16.04 0.63
CA PRO A 177 -5.39 16.00 -0.05
C PRO A 177 -4.27 15.50 0.89
N ILE A 178 -3.37 14.66 0.37
CA ILE A 178 -2.13 14.31 1.09
C ILE A 178 -1.37 15.60 1.43
N LYS A 179 -0.83 15.64 2.65
CA LYS A 179 -0.07 16.80 3.15
C LYS A 179 1.20 17.01 2.30
N PRO A 180 1.61 18.26 2.03
CA PRO A 180 2.85 18.52 1.33
C PRO A 180 4.04 17.82 2.00
N GLY A 181 4.86 17.12 1.20
CA GLY A 181 6.03 16.37 1.68
C GLY A 181 5.74 14.92 2.12
N GLU A 182 4.47 14.52 2.19
CA GLU A 182 4.08 13.12 2.36
C GLU A 182 3.84 12.46 0.99
N ILE A 183 4.15 11.16 0.90
CA ILE A 183 3.97 10.38 -0.34
C ILE A 183 2.75 9.45 -0.30
N ALA A 184 2.19 9.22 0.89
CA ALA A 184 1.03 8.36 1.09
C ALA A 184 0.12 8.89 2.22
N GLY A 185 -1.16 8.51 2.17
CA GLY A 185 -2.14 8.76 3.20
C GLY A 185 -1.96 7.83 4.40
N SER A 186 -1.93 8.41 5.60
CA SER A 186 -1.80 7.63 6.84
C SER A 186 -3.03 6.76 7.11
N PRO A 187 -2.86 5.64 7.84
CA PRO A 187 -3.94 4.69 8.07
C PRO A 187 -5.15 5.30 8.77
N VAL A 188 -6.34 4.88 8.36
CA VAL A 188 -7.61 5.27 8.98
C VAL A 188 -8.30 4.04 9.55
N SER A 189 -8.95 4.15 10.70
CA SER A 189 -9.64 2.99 11.31
C SER A 189 -11.11 2.93 10.90
N GLY A 190 -11.69 1.72 10.90
CA GLY A 190 -13.14 1.51 10.84
C GLY A 190 -13.78 1.48 9.45
N HIS A 191 -13.04 1.73 8.37
CA HIS A 191 -13.55 1.68 6.99
C HIS A 191 -13.54 0.29 6.34
N ASP A 192 -13.17 -0.74 7.12
CA ASP A 192 -13.15 -2.15 6.71
C ASP A 192 -12.45 -2.37 5.37
N ASN A 193 -11.16 -2.04 5.31
CA ASN A 193 -10.32 -2.25 4.11
C ASN A 193 -10.90 -1.60 2.84
N PHE A 194 -11.39 -0.37 3.00
CA PHE A 194 -11.96 0.49 1.94
C PHE A 194 -13.33 0.04 1.41
N GLN A 195 -13.96 -0.98 2.02
CA GLN A 195 -15.33 -1.40 1.71
C GLN A 195 -16.38 -0.43 2.23
N THR A 196 -16.04 0.41 3.22
CA THR A 196 -16.89 1.51 3.69
C THR A 196 -16.25 2.88 3.42
N PRO A 197 -16.29 3.40 2.18
CA PRO A 197 -15.64 4.65 1.78
C PRO A 197 -16.04 5.87 2.63
N GLN A 198 -17.31 5.92 3.07
CA GLN A 198 -17.80 7.02 3.90
C GLN A 198 -17.03 7.13 5.22
N LYS A 199 -16.78 6.00 5.89
CA LYS A 199 -16.00 5.97 7.13
C LYS A 199 -14.53 6.34 6.91
N PHE A 200 -13.97 6.01 5.75
CA PHE A 200 -12.61 6.42 5.39
C PHE A 200 -12.53 7.95 5.26
N ILE A 201 -13.48 8.56 4.53
CA ILE A 201 -13.51 10.01 4.34
C ILE A 201 -13.80 10.73 5.67
N ASP A 202 -14.78 10.27 6.44
CA ASP A 202 -15.15 10.87 7.73
C ASP A 202 -14.03 10.74 8.77
N GLY A 203 -13.23 9.68 8.69
CA GLY A 203 -12.02 9.48 9.48
C GLY A 203 -10.83 10.35 9.06
N GLY A 204 -10.99 11.21 8.06
CA GLY A 204 -9.94 12.10 7.57
C GLY A 204 -8.99 11.44 6.55
N GLY A 205 -9.41 10.34 5.92
CA GLY A 205 -8.62 9.64 4.93
C GLY A 205 -8.19 10.53 3.77
N CYS A 206 -6.97 10.30 3.29
CA CYS A 206 -6.37 11.10 2.25
C CYS A 206 -6.54 10.45 0.87
N ARG A 207 -6.78 11.23 -0.17
CA ARG A 207 -6.70 10.75 -1.56
C ARG A 207 -5.26 10.62 -2.01
N GLY A 208 -4.94 9.58 -2.78
CA GLY A 208 -3.61 9.22 -3.27
C GLY A 208 -3.20 7.82 -2.83
N LEU A 209 -1.91 7.51 -2.93
CA LEU A 209 -1.33 6.25 -2.43
C LEU A 209 -1.60 6.11 -0.93
N GLN A 210 -1.93 4.90 -0.46
CA GLN A 210 -2.20 4.64 0.95
C GLN A 210 -1.01 3.92 1.62
N GLU A 211 -0.81 4.20 2.91
CA GLU A 211 0.14 3.44 3.72
C GLU A 211 -0.33 1.99 3.94
N GLU A 212 -1.64 1.83 4.13
CA GLU A 212 -2.30 0.54 4.34
C GLU A 212 -2.25 -0.33 3.08
N ILE A 213 -2.14 -1.63 3.32
CA ILE A 213 -2.23 -2.66 2.28
C ILE A 213 -3.53 -3.44 2.42
N LEU A 214 -3.98 -3.98 1.30
CA LEU A 214 -5.09 -4.92 1.27
C LEU A 214 -4.55 -6.35 1.39
N PRO A 215 -4.96 -7.14 2.40
CA PRO A 215 -4.52 -8.52 2.50
C PRO A 215 -5.16 -9.42 1.42
N SER A 216 -4.64 -10.64 1.28
CA SER A 216 -5.23 -11.65 0.39
C SER A 216 -6.69 -11.93 0.77
N GLY A 217 -7.54 -12.10 -0.22
CA GLY A 217 -8.99 -12.24 -0.02
C GLY A 217 -9.82 -11.54 -1.08
N SER A 218 -11.14 -11.50 -0.86
CA SER A 218 -12.12 -10.94 -1.79
C SER A 218 -12.79 -9.70 -1.18
N TRP A 219 -12.83 -8.61 -1.94
CA TRP A 219 -13.18 -7.28 -1.44
C TRP A 219 -14.19 -6.58 -2.35
N ASN A 220 -15.28 -6.07 -1.78
CA ASN A 220 -16.28 -5.28 -2.51
C ASN A 220 -15.82 -3.82 -2.59
N LEU A 221 -14.99 -3.49 -3.59
CA LEU A 221 -14.37 -2.17 -3.72
C LEU A 221 -15.06 -1.35 -4.80
N ASN A 222 -15.37 -0.10 -4.49
CA ASN A 222 -15.87 0.85 -5.48
C ASN A 222 -14.70 1.35 -6.36
N PRO A 223 -14.65 1.03 -7.67
CA PRO A 223 -13.53 1.40 -8.55
C PRO A 223 -13.48 2.91 -8.83
N TRP A 224 -14.54 3.67 -8.55
CA TRP A 224 -14.48 5.13 -8.59
C TRP A 224 -13.83 5.72 -7.33
N PHE A 225 -13.77 4.96 -6.25
CA PHE A 225 -13.22 5.40 -4.98
C PHE A 225 -11.77 4.93 -4.78
N VAL A 226 -11.46 3.67 -5.09
CA VAL A 226 -10.13 3.10 -4.93
C VAL A 226 -9.71 2.29 -6.15
N LYS A 227 -8.41 2.34 -6.44
CA LYS A 227 -7.72 1.42 -7.34
C LYS A 227 -6.76 0.57 -6.53
N VAL A 228 -6.71 -0.72 -6.83
CA VAL A 228 -5.81 -1.68 -6.17
C VAL A 228 -4.92 -2.35 -7.20
N GLU A 229 -3.61 -2.32 -6.93
CA GLU A 229 -2.59 -2.97 -7.73
C GLU A 229 -1.96 -4.11 -6.92
N GLN A 230 -1.85 -5.31 -7.49
CA GLN A 230 -1.34 -6.46 -6.76
C GLN A 230 0.17 -6.57 -6.88
N GLU A 231 0.85 -6.68 -5.74
CA GLU A 231 2.28 -6.89 -5.64
C GLU A 231 2.56 -8.18 -4.86
N GLY A 232 3.68 -8.84 -5.14
CA GLY A 232 4.10 -10.02 -4.39
C GLY A 232 4.55 -9.67 -2.97
N MET A 233 4.34 -10.57 -2.02
CA MET A 233 4.92 -10.42 -0.67
C MET A 233 6.46 -10.38 -0.73
N THR A 234 7.06 -9.59 0.17
CA THR A 234 8.52 -9.51 0.28
C THR A 234 9.07 -10.78 0.91
N ASN A 235 9.91 -11.50 0.20
CA ASN A 235 10.54 -12.73 0.68
C ASN A 235 11.92 -12.44 1.29
N ILE A 236 12.11 -12.84 2.55
CA ILE A 236 13.40 -12.79 3.24
C ILE A 236 14.03 -14.19 3.20
N PRO A 237 15.17 -14.39 2.51
CA PRO A 237 15.85 -15.68 2.45
C PRO A 237 16.34 -16.18 3.81
N ALA A 238 16.46 -17.51 3.94
CA ALA A 238 17.11 -18.12 5.10
C ALA A 238 18.57 -17.66 5.24
N GLY A 239 19.05 -17.51 6.48
CA GLY A 239 20.41 -17.01 6.77
C GLY A 239 20.58 -15.50 6.55
N THR A 240 19.48 -14.77 6.40
CA THR A 240 19.44 -13.31 6.24
C THR A 240 18.32 -12.69 7.07
N VAL A 241 18.38 -11.38 7.28
CA VAL A 241 17.30 -10.55 7.81
C VAL A 241 17.02 -9.39 6.87
N GLY A 242 15.76 -8.92 6.82
CA GLY A 242 15.36 -7.73 6.08
C GLY A 242 15.25 -6.52 7.00
N VAL A 243 16.07 -5.49 6.75
CA VAL A 243 15.97 -4.21 7.46
C VAL A 243 15.00 -3.30 6.69
N ILE A 244 13.92 -2.88 7.35
CA ILE A 244 12.91 -2.00 6.74
C ILE A 244 13.37 -0.54 6.85
N ILE A 245 13.25 0.19 5.76
CA ILE A 245 13.46 1.64 5.68
C ILE A 245 12.12 2.26 5.29
N SER A 246 11.48 2.96 6.23
CA SER A 246 10.19 3.62 6.00
C SER A 246 10.38 5.04 5.49
N HIS A 247 9.71 5.37 4.37
CA HIS A 247 9.67 6.73 3.82
C HIS A 247 8.43 7.51 4.26
N VAL A 248 7.58 6.88 5.08
CA VAL A 248 6.31 7.41 5.62
C VAL A 248 6.27 7.32 7.15
N GLY A 249 5.27 7.95 7.75
CA GLY A 249 5.05 7.96 9.19
C GLY A 249 5.56 9.24 9.87
N LYS A 250 5.59 9.22 11.20
CA LYS A 250 6.00 10.37 12.02
C LYS A 250 7.49 10.64 11.86
N THR A 251 7.87 11.91 11.85
CA THR A 251 9.29 12.28 11.99
C THR A 251 9.68 12.14 13.45
N PRO A 252 10.75 11.41 13.79
CA PRO A 252 11.18 11.28 15.18
C PRO A 252 11.64 12.65 15.72
N GLU A 253 11.03 13.11 16.79
CA GLU A 253 11.51 14.29 17.53
C GLU A 253 12.76 13.90 18.33
N ASN A 254 13.84 14.67 18.20
CA ASN A 254 15.03 14.57 19.06
C ASN A 254 15.87 13.28 18.96
N LYS A 255 15.75 12.48 17.89
CA LYS A 255 16.68 11.36 17.62
C LYS A 255 17.74 11.75 16.60
N LEU A 256 18.99 11.35 16.85
CA LEU A 256 20.04 11.39 15.84
C LEU A 256 19.57 10.62 14.59
N ALA A 257 19.84 11.16 13.41
CA ALA A 257 19.49 10.52 12.14
C ALA A 257 20.08 9.10 11.96
N SER A 258 21.05 8.73 12.81
CA SER A 258 21.80 7.47 12.81
C SER A 258 21.29 6.42 13.80
N GLU A 259 20.09 6.61 14.38
CA GLU A 259 19.47 5.61 15.24
C GLU A 259 18.21 4.99 14.62
N PRO A 260 18.01 3.66 14.78
CA PRO A 260 16.78 3.01 14.37
C PRO A 260 15.54 3.55 15.11
N VAL A 261 14.42 3.58 14.40
CA VAL A 261 13.13 4.08 14.87
C VAL A 261 12.12 2.95 15.04
N GLU A 262 11.09 3.17 15.83
CA GLU A 262 9.98 2.22 15.96
C GLU A 262 9.09 2.23 14.71
N LEU A 263 8.28 1.19 14.51
CA LEU A 263 7.34 1.13 13.40
C LEU A 263 6.38 2.34 13.41
N GLY A 264 6.10 2.91 12.25
CA GLY A 264 5.26 4.10 12.10
C GLY A 264 6.04 5.43 12.15
N TYR A 265 7.36 5.39 12.26
CA TYR A 265 8.25 6.54 12.06
C TYR A 265 9.02 6.44 10.75
N LYS A 266 9.38 7.60 10.18
CA LYS A 266 10.28 7.69 9.03
C LYS A 266 11.70 7.29 9.44
N GLY A 267 12.35 6.45 8.63
CA GLY A 267 13.72 5.99 8.85
C GLY A 267 13.87 4.47 8.93
N VAL A 268 15.03 4.03 9.43
CA VAL A 268 15.38 2.61 9.58
C VAL A 268 14.61 2.00 10.75
N CYS A 269 13.78 0.99 10.50
CA CYS A 269 13.00 0.33 11.54
C CYS A 269 13.89 -0.52 12.45
N LYS A 270 13.71 -0.39 13.77
CA LYS A 270 14.43 -1.12 14.82
C LYS A 270 14.16 -2.62 14.80
N THR A 271 12.97 -3.04 14.38
CA THR A 271 12.61 -4.46 14.31
C THR A 271 12.87 -4.98 12.90
N PRO A 272 13.83 -5.90 12.70
CA PRO A 272 14.08 -6.50 11.40
C PRO A 272 13.01 -7.55 11.05
N LEU A 273 12.91 -7.87 9.77
CA LEU A 273 12.14 -9.00 9.26
C LEU A 273 13.02 -10.25 9.24
N TYR A 274 12.52 -11.33 9.84
CA TYR A 274 13.15 -12.65 9.82
C TYR A 274 12.78 -13.44 8.55
N PRO A 275 13.47 -14.55 8.23
CA PRO A 275 13.18 -15.35 7.05
C PRO A 275 11.70 -15.71 6.88
N GLY A 276 11.18 -15.59 5.66
CA GLY A 276 9.77 -15.81 5.34
C GLY A 276 9.18 -14.74 4.42
N LYS A 277 7.87 -14.86 4.14
CA LYS A 277 7.12 -13.88 3.33
C LYS A 277 6.46 -12.84 4.24
N HIS A 278 6.62 -11.57 3.86
CA HIS A 278 6.12 -10.43 4.63
C HIS A 278 5.28 -9.49 3.76
N PRO A 279 4.13 -9.02 4.25
CA PRO A 279 3.24 -8.16 3.49
C PRO A 279 3.67 -6.68 3.64
N ILE A 280 4.73 -6.30 2.91
CA ILE A 280 5.31 -4.94 2.95
C ILE A 280 4.90 -4.16 1.71
N ASN A 281 4.45 -2.92 1.88
CA ASN A 281 4.16 -2.01 0.78
C ASN A 281 5.47 -1.46 0.17
N PRO A 282 5.88 -1.90 -1.03
CA PRO A 282 7.17 -1.51 -1.60
C PRO A 282 7.18 -0.09 -2.17
N ARG A 283 6.01 0.59 -2.23
CA ARG A 283 5.91 1.97 -2.73
C ARG A 283 6.30 3.02 -1.69
N ILE A 284 6.28 2.64 -0.41
CA ILE A 284 6.53 3.53 0.73
C ILE A 284 7.63 3.02 1.67
N MET A 285 8.00 1.75 1.54
CA MET A 285 9.06 1.11 2.33
C MET A 285 10.05 0.42 1.40
N SER A 286 11.31 0.41 1.80
CA SER A 286 12.37 -0.37 1.16
C SER A 286 12.89 -1.42 2.14
N VAL A 287 13.29 -2.58 1.65
CA VAL A 287 13.86 -3.65 2.48
C VAL A 287 15.28 -3.96 2.04
N GLU A 288 16.22 -3.78 2.95
CA GLU A 288 17.63 -4.08 2.73
C GLU A 288 17.99 -5.42 3.38
N ILE A 289 18.43 -6.38 2.55
CA ILE A 289 18.80 -7.71 3.04
C ILE A 289 20.20 -7.68 3.64
N VAL A 290 20.33 -8.21 4.85
CA VAL A 290 21.59 -8.32 5.60
C VAL A 290 21.83 -9.79 5.93
N PRO A 291 22.99 -10.37 5.55
CA PRO A 291 23.32 -11.72 5.92
C PRO A 291 23.63 -11.81 7.42
N THR A 292 23.24 -12.91 8.05
CA THR A 292 23.54 -13.18 9.46
C THR A 292 24.61 -14.25 9.66
N HIS A 293 25.17 -14.78 8.57
CA HIS A 293 26.28 -15.71 8.58
C HIS A 293 27.62 -14.97 8.57
N ASP A 294 28.69 -15.71 8.88
CA ASP A 294 30.03 -15.15 8.93
C ASP A 294 30.55 -14.79 7.54
N VAL A 295 31.13 -13.60 7.43
CA VAL A 295 31.77 -13.07 6.24
C VAL A 295 33.26 -12.94 6.52
N SER A 296 34.08 -13.69 5.78
CA SER A 296 35.54 -13.60 5.84
C SER A 296 36.04 -12.55 4.84
N LEU A 297 36.87 -11.62 5.32
CA LEU A 297 37.47 -10.54 4.57
C LEU A 297 38.99 -10.64 4.66
N ASN A 298 39.67 -10.54 3.51
CA ASN A 298 41.12 -10.68 3.44
C ASN A 298 41.77 -9.40 2.91
N TRP A 299 42.74 -8.84 3.63
CA TRP A 299 43.66 -7.79 3.21
C TRP A 299 44.93 -8.47 2.69
N THR A 300 44.98 -8.73 1.38
CA THR A 300 46.09 -9.46 0.73
C THR A 300 46.27 -8.96 -0.70
N ASN A 301 47.48 -9.08 -1.23
CA ASN A 301 47.77 -8.69 -2.62
C ASN A 301 47.43 -9.80 -3.64
N LYS A 302 46.82 -10.89 -3.19
CA LYS A 302 46.36 -11.99 -4.06
C LYS A 302 45.20 -11.52 -4.91
N GLN A 303 45.15 -11.99 -6.15
CA GLN A 303 44.05 -11.67 -7.06
C GLN A 303 42.74 -12.29 -6.53
N LYS A 304 41.74 -11.43 -6.33
CA LYS A 304 40.40 -11.81 -5.84
C LYS A 304 39.38 -11.52 -6.93
N PRO A 305 38.29 -12.31 -7.03
CA PRO A 305 37.18 -11.98 -7.91
C PRO A 305 36.66 -10.56 -7.60
N PRO A 306 36.36 -9.72 -8.60
CA PRO A 306 35.68 -8.44 -8.40
C PRO A 306 34.32 -8.61 -7.68
N THR A 307 33.79 -9.82 -7.74
CA THR A 307 32.58 -10.27 -7.06
C THR A 307 32.79 -10.66 -5.58
N ASN A 308 33.93 -10.41 -4.94
CA ASN A 308 34.05 -10.53 -3.48
C ASN A 308 33.85 -9.19 -2.74
N TYR A 309 33.52 -9.23 -1.44
CA TYR A 309 33.43 -8.01 -0.62
C TYR A 309 34.81 -7.38 -0.36
N ASP A 310 35.85 -8.22 -0.31
CA ASP A 310 37.24 -7.86 -0.05
C ASP A 310 38.07 -7.64 -1.33
N ALA A 311 37.42 -7.52 -2.49
CA ALA A 311 38.08 -7.43 -3.79
C ALA A 311 39.06 -6.25 -3.91
N GLN A 312 38.78 -5.16 -3.19
CA GLN A 312 39.60 -3.93 -3.16
C GLN A 312 40.59 -3.88 -1.98
N LEU A 313 40.56 -4.88 -1.08
CA LEU A 313 41.37 -4.88 0.12
C LEU A 313 42.76 -5.48 -0.17
N HIS A 314 43.78 -4.64 -0.05
CA HIS A 314 45.19 -4.98 -0.27
C HIS A 314 45.92 -5.25 1.05
N ALA A 315 47.12 -5.83 0.97
CA ALA A 315 47.98 -5.95 2.14
C ALA A 315 48.32 -4.56 2.70
N LEU A 316 48.42 -4.44 4.02
CA LEU A 316 48.64 -3.17 4.70
C LEU A 316 50.13 -2.84 4.68
N ARG A 317 50.52 -1.77 3.98
CA ARG A 317 51.89 -1.27 3.97
C ARG A 317 52.12 -0.30 5.12
N LEU A 318 52.94 -0.74 6.08
CA LEU A 318 53.19 -0.05 7.35
C LEU A 318 54.62 0.47 7.42
N ARG A 319 54.86 1.42 8.33
CA ARG A 319 56.19 1.96 8.65
C ARG A 319 56.44 1.80 10.13
N SER A 320 57.52 1.11 10.49
CA SER A 320 57.94 0.94 11.88
C SER A 320 58.55 2.22 12.47
N LYS A 321 58.73 2.24 13.80
CA LYS A 321 59.40 3.31 14.54
C LYS A 321 60.83 3.58 14.07
N ASP A 322 61.58 2.52 13.79
CA ASP A 322 62.96 2.54 13.25
C ASP A 322 63.02 2.84 11.74
N GLY A 323 61.87 3.08 11.10
CA GLY A 323 61.78 3.62 9.75
C GLY A 323 61.75 2.59 8.63
N PHE A 324 61.68 1.29 8.94
CA PHE A 324 61.52 0.23 7.95
C PHE A 324 60.07 0.14 7.48
N PHE A 325 59.88 -0.30 6.23
CA PHE A 325 58.57 -0.59 5.67
C PHE A 325 58.38 -2.10 5.55
N PHE A 326 57.18 -2.56 5.87
CA PHE A 326 56.79 -3.96 5.73
C PHE A 326 55.30 -4.06 5.46
N ASP A 327 54.89 -5.16 4.82
CA ASP A 327 53.50 -5.45 4.49
C ASP A 327 52.94 -6.49 5.48
N ILE A 328 51.70 -6.29 5.93
CA ILE A 328 50.95 -7.27 6.72
C ILE A 328 49.74 -7.74 5.93
N GLU A 329 49.55 -9.06 5.88
CA GLU A 329 48.31 -9.67 5.44
C GLU A 329 47.37 -9.93 6.63
N VAL A 330 46.11 -9.50 6.52
CA VAL A 330 45.13 -9.63 7.62
C VAL A 330 43.90 -10.35 7.10
N THR A 331 43.40 -11.32 7.87
CA THR A 331 42.08 -11.92 7.66
C THR A 331 41.18 -11.53 8.80
N GLN A 332 40.03 -10.92 8.53
CA GLN A 332 39.00 -10.60 9.52
C GLN A 332 37.71 -11.33 9.18
N VAL A 333 37.17 -12.06 10.15
CA VAL A 333 35.83 -12.67 10.05
C VAL A 333 34.85 -11.81 10.83
N ILE A 334 33.74 -11.43 10.19
CA ILE A 334 32.68 -10.63 10.80
C ILE A 334 31.33 -11.30 10.66
N SER A 335 30.41 -11.00 11.57
CA SER A 335 29.01 -11.37 11.45
C SER A 335 28.11 -10.25 11.97
N VAL A 336 26.86 -10.24 11.53
CA VAL A 336 25.85 -9.28 11.97
C VAL A 336 24.68 -10.06 12.56
N ALA A 337 24.49 -9.94 13.87
CA ALA A 337 23.33 -10.55 14.51
C ALA A 337 22.05 -9.88 13.98
N GLY A 338 20.97 -10.65 13.79
CA GLY A 338 19.74 -10.16 13.18
C GLY A 338 19.19 -8.90 13.87
N GLN A 339 19.19 -8.90 15.20
CA GLN A 339 18.73 -7.76 16.03
C GLN A 339 19.60 -6.49 15.89
N ASP A 340 20.87 -6.64 15.48
CA ASP A 340 21.82 -5.54 15.32
C ASP A 340 21.88 -5.00 13.88
N ALA A 341 21.29 -5.72 12.91
CA ALA A 341 21.29 -5.31 11.50
C ALA A 341 20.69 -3.92 11.25
N PRO A 342 19.57 -3.50 11.88
CA PRO A 342 19.07 -2.14 11.75
C PRO A 342 20.05 -1.06 12.21
N LYS A 343 20.79 -1.32 13.30
CA LYS A 343 21.81 -0.40 13.81
C LYS A 343 22.96 -0.26 12.81
N MET A 344 23.37 -1.36 12.19
CA MET A 344 24.40 -1.37 11.16
C MET A 344 23.97 -0.53 9.95
N ILE A 345 22.77 -0.77 9.39
CA ILE A 345 22.25 -0.01 8.25
C ILE A 345 22.13 1.48 8.56
N SER A 346 21.65 1.84 9.76
CA SER A 346 21.48 3.24 10.15
C SER A 346 22.80 4.01 10.28
N ARG A 347 23.89 3.34 10.72
CA ARG A 347 25.20 3.97 10.91
C ARG A 347 26.10 3.95 9.68
N VAL A 348 26.06 2.87 8.89
CA VAL A 348 26.84 2.74 7.66
C VAL A 348 26.17 3.49 6.49
N GLY A 349 24.84 3.59 6.55
CA GLY A 349 23.99 4.16 5.52
C GLY A 349 23.63 3.16 4.43
N SER A 350 22.39 3.23 3.97
CA SER A 350 21.97 2.67 2.69
C SER A 350 22.34 3.69 1.61
N LEU A 351 23.12 3.31 0.60
CA LEU A 351 23.39 4.23 -0.51
C LEU A 351 22.06 4.55 -1.20
N GLY A 352 21.73 5.84 -1.33
CA GLY A 352 20.81 6.30 -2.37
C GLY A 352 21.24 5.75 -3.72
N SER A 353 20.29 5.53 -4.62
CA SER A 353 20.46 4.94 -5.94
C SER A 353 21.71 5.44 -6.67
N GLU A 354 22.75 4.61 -6.73
CA GLU A 354 23.66 4.56 -7.86
C GLU A 354 23.25 3.30 -8.59
N VAL A 355 22.69 3.49 -9.79
CA VAL A 355 22.40 2.43 -10.73
C VAL A 355 23.73 1.76 -11.06
N LEU A 356 23.96 0.58 -10.51
CA LEU A 356 24.90 -0.34 -11.13
C LEU A 356 24.17 -0.84 -12.37
N GLU A 357 24.48 -0.25 -13.52
CA GLU A 357 24.09 -0.81 -14.82
C GLU A 357 24.67 -2.23 -14.91
N SER A 358 23.83 -3.22 -14.62
CA SER A 358 24.07 -4.57 -15.11
C SER A 358 23.55 -4.62 -16.54
N GLU A 359 24.44 -4.86 -17.51
CA GLU A 359 24.05 -5.07 -18.90
C GLU A 359 22.91 -6.08 -19.02
N PRO A 360 21.94 -5.87 -19.93
CA PRO A 360 20.81 -6.76 -20.10
C PRO A 360 21.27 -8.05 -20.79
N THR A 361 21.43 -9.13 -20.03
CA THR A 361 21.48 -10.47 -20.61
C THR A 361 20.05 -10.92 -20.89
N VAL A 362 19.71 -10.95 -22.17
CA VAL A 362 18.44 -11.45 -22.71
C VAL A 362 18.29 -12.94 -22.37
N GLY A 363 17.19 -13.31 -21.71
CA GLY A 363 16.72 -14.70 -21.70
C GLY A 363 16.18 -15.21 -20.35
N HIS A 364 14.85 -15.36 -20.29
CA HIS A 364 14.09 -16.35 -19.54
C HIS A 364 14.62 -16.90 -18.20
N THR A 365 13.97 -16.45 -17.11
CA THR A 365 13.40 -17.28 -16.02
C THR A 365 14.24 -18.40 -15.39
N THR A 366 15.57 -18.32 -15.33
CA THR A 366 16.37 -19.23 -14.48
C THR A 366 17.76 -18.66 -14.17
N GLY A 367 17.84 -17.45 -13.60
CA GLY A 367 19.12 -16.76 -13.42
C GLY A 367 19.30 -15.84 -12.21
N PHE A 368 18.36 -15.81 -11.25
CA PHE A 368 18.41 -14.86 -10.13
C PHE A 368 19.31 -15.28 -8.93
N ILE A 369 20.00 -16.42 -9.00
CA ILE A 369 20.74 -16.98 -7.84
C ILE A 369 22.27 -16.82 -7.96
N ASN A 370 22.80 -16.24 -9.04
CA ASN A 370 24.25 -16.02 -9.14
C ASN A 370 24.63 -14.59 -8.69
N ALA A 371 25.06 -14.54 -7.42
CA ALA A 371 25.64 -13.40 -6.69
C ALA A 371 24.67 -12.31 -6.21
N ILE A 372 23.77 -12.66 -5.28
CA ILE A 372 23.21 -11.66 -4.34
C ILE A 372 24.36 -11.21 -3.42
N LYS A 373 25.18 -10.26 -3.90
CA LYS A 373 26.09 -9.53 -3.01
C LYS A 373 25.30 -8.46 -2.29
N PHE A 374 25.28 -8.55 -0.97
CA PHE A 374 24.55 -7.63 -0.11
C PHE A 374 25.27 -6.28 -0.09
N ARG A 375 24.62 -5.25 -0.66
CA ARG A 375 25.15 -3.87 -0.75
C ARG A 375 25.55 -3.32 0.62
N SER A 376 24.76 -3.66 1.64
CA SER A 376 25.00 -3.37 3.05
C SER A 376 26.39 -3.79 3.53
N ILE A 377 26.80 -5.03 3.26
CA ILE A 377 28.14 -5.54 3.65
C ILE A 377 29.24 -4.84 2.87
N LYS A 378 29.05 -4.58 1.57
CA LYS A 378 30.03 -3.82 0.78
C LYS A 378 30.23 -2.42 1.36
N ASN A 379 29.17 -1.73 1.76
CA ASN A 379 29.25 -0.40 2.37
C ASN A 379 29.97 -0.45 3.73
N LEU A 380 29.69 -1.48 4.55
CA LEU A 380 30.39 -1.68 5.81
C LEU A 380 31.90 -1.85 5.59
N VAL A 381 32.28 -2.62 4.57
CA VAL A 381 33.68 -2.83 4.21
C VAL A 381 34.37 -1.52 3.82
N THR A 382 33.83 -0.82 2.81
CA THR A 382 34.50 0.33 2.20
C THR A 382 34.44 1.60 3.06
N ARG A 383 33.38 1.78 3.87
CA ARG A 383 33.20 2.99 4.67
C ARG A 383 33.75 2.88 6.09
N VAL A 384 33.81 1.67 6.64
CA VAL A 384 34.14 1.45 8.05
C VAL A 384 35.37 0.56 8.18
N LEU A 385 35.30 -0.69 7.72
CA LEU A 385 36.33 -1.68 8.03
C LEU A 385 37.70 -1.33 7.44
N GLU A 386 37.75 -0.90 6.19
CA GLU A 386 39.01 -0.58 5.51
C GLU A 386 39.80 0.49 6.26
N SER A 387 39.19 1.64 6.53
CA SER A 387 39.84 2.74 7.26
C SER A 387 40.14 2.37 8.72
N MET A 388 39.24 1.65 9.38
CA MET A 388 39.40 1.28 10.79
C MET A 388 40.60 0.34 10.99
N ILE A 389 40.73 -0.68 10.14
CA ILE A 389 41.82 -1.64 10.23
C ILE A 389 43.14 -0.99 9.80
N ASP A 390 43.16 -0.21 8.72
CA ASP A 390 44.36 0.50 8.28
C ASP A 390 44.88 1.46 9.36
N ASN A 391 44.01 2.26 9.97
CA ASN A 391 44.39 3.19 11.03
C ASN A 391 44.96 2.48 12.27
N TYR A 392 44.35 1.38 12.71
CA TYR A 392 44.84 0.62 13.86
C TYR A 392 46.27 0.11 13.62
N PHE A 393 46.50 -0.58 12.49
CA PHE A 393 47.81 -1.15 12.20
C PHE A 393 48.87 -0.09 11.90
N ARG A 394 48.52 1.03 11.26
CA ARG A 394 49.43 2.17 11.06
C ARG A 394 49.90 2.76 12.39
N ASN A 395 48.97 3.04 13.31
CA ASN A 395 49.31 3.58 14.62
C ASN A 395 50.13 2.58 15.42
N SER A 396 49.70 1.31 15.45
CA SER A 396 50.43 0.25 16.15
C SER A 396 51.83 0.01 15.58
N ALA A 397 52.09 0.22 14.29
CA ALA A 397 53.43 0.03 13.74
C ALA A 397 54.39 1.18 14.10
N GLN A 398 53.88 2.40 14.28
CA GLN A 398 54.71 3.57 14.60
C GLN A 398 55.30 3.54 16.02
N ASP A 399 54.70 2.78 16.92
CA ASP A 399 55.14 2.68 18.31
C ASP A 399 56.26 1.65 18.55
N TYR A 400 56.53 0.77 17.57
CA TYR A 400 57.43 -0.39 17.72
C TYR A 400 58.50 -0.47 16.62
N GLU A 401 59.66 -1.04 16.94
CA GLU A 401 60.66 -1.44 15.95
C GLU A 401 60.16 -2.62 15.11
N ALA A 402 60.63 -2.75 13.86
CA ALA A 402 60.13 -3.77 12.95
C ALA A 402 60.34 -5.21 13.47
N LEU A 403 61.48 -5.46 14.12
CA LEU A 403 61.81 -6.78 14.67
C LEU A 403 60.92 -7.15 15.86
N ASP A 404 60.67 -6.18 16.74
CA ASP A 404 59.81 -6.35 17.92
C ASP A 404 58.35 -6.56 17.52
N PHE A 405 57.90 -5.88 16.47
CA PHE A 405 56.57 -6.06 15.90
C PHE A 405 56.38 -7.50 15.39
N HIS A 406 57.42 -8.10 14.79
CA HIS A 406 57.39 -9.48 14.36
C HIS A 406 57.46 -10.48 15.52
N ALA A 407 58.37 -10.26 16.48
CA ALA A 407 58.58 -11.16 17.62
C ALA A 407 57.35 -11.27 18.51
N ASN A 408 56.61 -10.18 18.70
CA ASN A 408 55.42 -10.11 19.57
C ASN A 408 54.10 -10.21 18.82
N ARG A 409 54.10 -10.76 17.60
CA ARG A 409 52.93 -10.83 16.71
C ARG A 409 51.66 -11.39 17.35
N SER A 410 51.80 -12.44 18.17
CA SER A 410 50.64 -13.06 18.85
C SER A 410 49.93 -12.11 19.81
N ASP A 411 50.69 -11.29 20.54
CA ASP A 411 50.12 -10.29 21.44
C ASP A 411 49.57 -9.09 20.66
N ARG A 412 50.26 -8.66 19.59
CA ARG A 412 49.77 -7.61 18.69
C ARG A 412 48.44 -7.98 18.03
N GLN A 413 48.30 -9.23 17.61
CA GLN A 413 47.06 -9.75 17.03
C GLN A 413 45.92 -9.76 18.05
N ARG A 414 46.20 -10.08 19.33
CA ARG A 414 45.20 -10.04 20.40
C ARG A 414 44.71 -8.62 20.65
N GLU A 415 45.63 -7.66 20.78
CA GLU A 415 45.28 -6.24 20.93
C GLU A 415 44.48 -5.70 19.75
N ALA A 416 44.83 -6.13 18.52
CA ALA A 416 44.10 -5.77 17.30
C ALA A 416 42.67 -6.27 17.33
N ILE A 417 42.47 -7.54 17.71
CA ILE A 417 41.15 -8.15 17.84
C ILE A 417 40.31 -7.38 18.85
N ASP A 418 40.84 -7.06 20.03
CA ASP A 418 40.09 -6.36 21.08
C ASP A 418 39.70 -4.93 20.65
N HIS A 419 40.62 -4.20 20.01
CA HIS A 419 40.35 -2.87 19.49
C HIS A 419 39.30 -2.90 18.36
N ILE A 420 39.47 -3.78 17.37
CA ILE A 420 38.55 -3.91 16.23
C ILE A 420 37.16 -4.37 16.71
N LYS A 421 37.10 -5.33 17.63
CA LYS A 421 35.84 -5.81 18.21
C LYS A 421 35.09 -4.70 18.95
N SER A 422 35.79 -3.92 19.76
CA SER A 422 35.21 -2.76 20.45
C SER A 422 34.65 -1.75 19.44
N ALA A 423 35.43 -1.39 18.42
CA ALA A 423 35.02 -0.42 17.41
C ALA A 423 33.83 -0.92 16.56
N LEU A 424 33.80 -2.21 16.19
CA LEU A 424 32.71 -2.79 15.39
C LEU A 424 31.40 -2.97 16.16
N SER A 425 31.46 -3.16 17.48
CA SER A 425 30.27 -3.20 18.33
C SER A 425 29.44 -1.91 18.27
N ALA A 426 30.11 -0.77 18.03
CA ALA A 426 29.45 0.51 17.82
C ALA A 426 28.56 0.49 16.56
N TYR A 427 28.89 -0.32 15.55
CA TYR A 427 28.12 -0.47 14.33
C TYR A 427 27.16 -1.68 14.37
N GLY A 428 27.09 -2.43 15.46
CA GLY A 428 26.27 -3.65 15.54
C GLY A 428 26.88 -4.82 14.76
N VAL A 429 28.19 -4.82 14.56
CA VAL A 429 28.94 -5.86 13.86
C VAL A 429 29.78 -6.62 14.87
N GLN A 430 29.79 -7.95 14.79
CA GLN A 430 30.58 -8.83 15.62
C GLN A 430 31.86 -9.22 14.88
N ALA A 431 33.00 -9.10 15.55
CA ALA A 431 34.27 -9.64 15.08
C ALA A 431 34.51 -11.02 15.72
N GLU A 432 34.79 -12.03 14.91
CA GLU A 432 35.15 -13.35 15.42
C GLU A 432 36.65 -13.45 15.76
N VAL A 433 36.97 -14.35 16.70
CA VAL A 433 38.33 -14.55 17.25
C VAL A 433 39.30 -15.18 16.23
N ASN A 434 38.80 -15.67 15.09
CA ASN A 434 39.60 -16.31 14.05
C ASN A 434 40.38 -15.33 13.14
N THR A 435 40.50 -14.06 13.52
CA THR A 435 41.34 -13.09 12.82
C THR A 435 42.77 -13.57 12.81
N LYS A 436 43.37 -13.78 11.63
CA LYS A 436 44.77 -14.17 11.46
C LYS A 436 45.54 -13.01 10.84
N CYS A 437 46.62 -12.58 11.49
CA CYS A 437 47.64 -11.75 10.85
C CYS A 437 48.69 -12.73 10.31
N ALA A 438 49.02 -12.65 9.02
CA ALA A 438 49.91 -13.57 8.29
C ALA A 438 51.25 -12.93 7.96
#